data_AF-A0A0V8HU03-F1
#
_entry.id   AF-A0A0V8HU03-F1
#
_cell.length_a   1.000
_cell.length_b   1.000
_cell.length_c   1.000
_cell.angle_alpha   90.00
_cell.angle_beta   90.00
_cell.angle_gamma   90.00
#
_symmetry.space_group_name_H-M   'P 1'
#
loop_
_entity.id
_entity.type
_entity.pdbx_description
1 polymer ?
#
loop_
_entity_poly.entity_id
_entity_poly.type
_entity_poly.pdbx_seq_one_letter_code
_entity_poly.pdbx_strand_id
1 'polypeptide(L)'
;MNANDAAVQVPEFDPQQLILRAKRRRNFSERFDSFSDAYVWVLAALVALAYLFSAIFGLIFALLGQGVPHPHMPLAVWSLQELSPVLLVLAIFYLFRLLLHLGPLAVDSSKAEWWLPLPLRSNALRGRALRQALLLGMLASAFIGIIWLIVLYGLAGAFDPLVAGWAMVCFVLAGIVLTNLAVVVQSNGKQDQVQRWLRRAVLVLIVVLVVFWGLLKAQNQWVLGAVESASDAILQISTWVGGGLILFALCIISFWWSHLIYRTIGARALRSSGENQQLLWGSLMQADYRAATAPSTALIGRRRSQGRRLVSHLPVAWRVLVLRLIRGARWHLPVRYLVLVMALTMTVEQIANPLSAVVFYLLLSVLLTLNVSAVISPLLTQSQLTQHLGQSTAKLRQTAALFAVLYSALALTLLTAGLGALGVIELSNSWMWGAAVLLGSLGSAAGSLGYAQRKERDWESLLGGATNDMAIAAVLFNEVSTLVRAVATLAPLLSLVLSPQRIIAWPLWLISLIFAFRALRILVGEFSKQSRS
;
A
#
# COMPACT_ATOMS: atom_id res chain seq x y z
N MET A 1 35.43 13.53 82.16
CA MET A 1 35.36 14.49 81.05
C MET A 1 34.69 13.76 79.88
N ASN A 2 33.48 14.20 79.54
CA ASN A 2 32.52 13.48 78.70
C ASN A 2 32.90 13.58 77.21
N ALA A 3 33.06 12.43 76.55
CA ALA A 3 32.89 12.33 75.11
C ALA A 3 31.41 12.00 74.88
N ASN A 4 30.65 12.96 74.37
CA ASN A 4 29.29 12.73 73.87
C ASN A 4 29.39 11.87 72.61
N ASP A 5 28.97 10.61 72.72
CA ASP A 5 28.60 9.80 71.57
C ASP A 5 27.43 10.49 70.87
N ALA A 6 27.72 11.12 69.73
CA ALA A 6 26.72 11.54 68.78
C ALA A 6 26.00 10.28 68.28
N ALA A 7 24.86 9.96 68.89
CA ALA A 7 23.97 8.91 68.44
C ALA A 7 23.55 9.23 66.99
N VAL A 8 24.17 8.53 66.04
CA VAL A 8 23.77 8.50 64.65
C VAL A 8 22.37 7.89 64.62
N GLN A 9 21.34 8.74 64.48
CA GLN A 9 19.98 8.31 64.25
C GLN A 9 19.96 7.49 62.95
N VAL A 10 19.82 6.18 63.08
CA VAL A 10 19.52 5.29 61.96
C VAL A 10 18.17 5.73 61.42
N PRO A 11 18.07 6.22 60.17
CA PRO A 11 16.79 6.65 59.64
C PRO A 11 15.84 5.45 59.60
N GLU A 12 14.67 5.63 60.21
CA GLU A 12 13.61 4.62 60.29
C GLU A 12 13.28 4.14 58.88
N PHE A 13 13.52 2.84 58.63
CA PHE A 13 13.39 2.25 57.31
C PHE A 13 11.91 2.09 56.96
N ASP A 14 11.36 3.04 56.21
CA ASP A 14 9.99 2.97 55.71
C ASP A 14 9.92 2.28 54.33
N PRO A 15 9.47 1.01 54.26
CA PRO A 15 9.42 0.25 53.01
C PRO A 15 8.45 0.86 51.99
N GLN A 16 7.46 1.65 52.42
CA GLN A 16 6.52 2.30 51.50
C GLN A 16 7.19 3.42 50.72
N GLN A 17 8.11 4.16 51.34
CA GLN A 17 8.89 5.21 50.66
C GLN A 17 9.89 4.61 49.67
N LEU A 18 10.46 3.44 49.96
CA LEU A 18 11.32 2.72 49.02
C LEU A 18 10.55 2.23 47.79
N ILE A 19 9.35 1.67 47.98
CA ILE A 19 8.47 1.25 46.88
C ILE A 19 8.04 2.47 46.05
N LEU A 20 7.67 3.59 46.69
CA LEU A 20 7.29 4.81 45.98
C LEU A 20 8.48 5.44 45.23
N ARG A 21 9.70 5.41 45.81
CA ARG A 21 10.93 5.87 45.14
C ARG A 21 11.32 4.95 43.99
N ALA A 22 11.24 3.63 44.15
CA ALA A 22 11.49 2.66 43.09
C ALA A 22 10.44 2.80 41.96
N LYS A 23 9.17 2.99 42.30
CA LYS A 23 8.09 3.24 41.34
C LYS A 23 8.25 4.58 40.61
N ARG A 24 8.73 5.63 41.29
CA ARG A 24 9.08 6.91 40.65
C ARG A 24 10.28 6.79 39.73
N ARG A 25 11.35 6.09 40.14
CA ARG A 25 12.54 5.86 39.29
C ARG A 25 12.21 5.01 38.07
N ARG A 26 11.45 3.93 38.25
CA ARG A 26 10.93 3.10 37.16
C ARG A 26 10.01 3.88 36.22
N ASN A 27 9.09 4.69 36.75
CA ASN A 27 8.25 5.55 35.93
C ASN A 27 9.08 6.62 35.20
N PHE A 28 10.18 7.12 35.77
CA PHE A 28 11.04 8.10 35.11
C PHE A 28 11.87 7.46 34.00
N SER A 29 12.49 6.28 34.24
CA SER A 29 13.21 5.54 33.20
C SER A 29 12.26 5.11 32.09
N GLU A 30 11.11 4.52 32.40
CA GLU A 30 10.10 4.15 31.40
C GLU A 30 9.59 5.37 30.61
N ARG A 31 9.47 6.55 31.24
CA ARG A 31 9.11 7.79 30.55
C ARG A 31 10.24 8.33 29.69
N PHE A 32 11.48 8.28 30.16
CA PHE A 32 12.64 8.75 29.41
C PHE A 32 12.92 7.86 28.21
N ASP A 33 12.85 6.54 28.37
CA ASP A 33 12.94 5.56 27.29
C ASP A 33 11.81 5.81 26.28
N SER A 34 10.57 5.97 26.76
CA SER A 34 9.42 6.28 25.87
C SER A 34 9.55 7.63 25.16
N PHE A 35 10.22 8.61 25.77
CA PHE A 35 10.45 9.93 25.17
C PHE A 35 11.57 9.86 24.12
N SER A 36 12.65 9.14 24.42
CA SER A 36 13.74 8.89 23.47
C SER A 36 13.24 8.09 22.27
N ASP A 37 12.44 7.05 22.50
CA ASP A 37 11.81 6.25 21.46
C ASP A 37 10.87 7.12 20.63
N ALA A 38 10.00 7.91 21.27
CA ALA A 38 9.10 8.81 20.56
C ALA A 38 9.87 9.83 19.69
N TYR A 39 10.97 10.38 20.20
CA TYR A 39 11.83 11.29 19.45
C TYR A 39 12.46 10.61 18.24
N VAL A 40 13.04 9.42 18.41
CA VAL A 40 13.62 8.63 17.32
C VAL A 40 12.56 8.28 16.28
N TRP A 41 11.36 7.87 16.70
CA TRP A 41 10.24 7.60 15.81
C TRP A 41 9.78 8.83 15.03
N VAL A 42 9.73 10.00 15.69
CA VAL A 42 9.37 11.27 15.01
C VAL A 42 10.44 11.65 14.00
N LEU A 43 11.72 11.54 14.33
CA LEU A 43 12.81 11.83 13.39
C LEU A 43 12.80 10.85 12.21
N ALA A 44 12.64 9.55 12.48
CA ALA A 44 12.52 8.53 11.43
C ALA A 44 11.30 8.78 10.54
N ALA A 45 10.16 9.19 11.12
CA ALA A 45 8.97 9.57 10.37
C ALA A 45 9.22 10.79 9.49
N LEU A 46 9.90 11.84 10.00
CA LEU A 46 10.26 13.02 9.22
C LEU A 46 11.18 12.69 8.04
N VAL A 47 12.20 11.86 8.27
CA VAL A 47 13.10 11.40 7.20
C VAL A 47 12.34 10.57 6.17
N ALA A 48 11.51 9.62 6.60
CA ALA A 48 10.69 8.80 5.69
C ALA A 48 9.72 9.67 4.87
N LEU A 49 9.14 10.69 5.50
CA LEU A 49 8.22 11.64 4.87
C LEU A 49 8.96 12.52 3.84
N ALA A 50 10.19 12.96 4.12
CA ALA A 50 11.03 13.67 3.16
C ALA A 50 11.39 12.82 1.93
N TYR A 51 11.76 11.55 2.12
CA TYR A 51 11.99 10.62 1.01
C TYR A 51 10.71 10.34 0.21
N LEU A 52 9.59 10.17 0.91
CA LEU A 52 8.27 10.03 0.29
C LEU A 52 7.93 11.26 -0.55
N PHE A 53 8.23 12.46 -0.07
CA PHE A 53 8.01 13.71 -0.80
C PHE A 53 8.85 13.78 -2.07
N SER A 54 10.14 13.47 -1.99
CA SER A 54 11.01 13.43 -3.17
C SER A 54 10.49 12.43 -4.21
N ALA A 55 10.04 11.25 -3.78
CA ALA A 55 9.48 10.23 -4.66
C ALA A 55 8.14 10.67 -5.29
N ILE A 56 7.24 11.27 -4.51
CA ILE A 56 5.95 11.79 -5.00
C ILE A 56 6.17 12.93 -6.00
N PHE A 57 7.09 13.85 -5.71
CA PHE A 57 7.38 14.97 -6.62
C PHE A 57 7.98 14.49 -7.93
N GLY A 58 8.93 13.52 -7.88
CA GLY A 58 9.46 12.88 -9.08
C GLY A 58 8.39 12.13 -9.88
N LEU A 59 7.44 11.48 -9.19
CA LEU A 59 6.28 10.84 -9.82
C LEU A 59 5.38 11.86 -10.52
N ILE A 60 5.06 12.98 -9.87
CA ILE A 60 4.23 14.05 -10.44
C ILE A 60 4.93 14.67 -11.65
N PHE A 61 6.23 14.93 -11.57
CA PHE A 61 7.02 15.44 -12.68
C PHE A 61 6.95 14.51 -13.90
N ALA A 62 7.11 13.20 -13.68
CA ALA A 62 6.97 12.21 -14.73
C ALA A 62 5.53 12.12 -15.29
N LEU A 63 4.51 12.25 -14.43
CA LEU A 63 3.10 12.25 -14.83
C LEU A 63 2.71 13.51 -15.60
N LEU A 64 3.31 14.66 -15.29
CA LEU A 64 3.09 15.92 -16.02
C LEU A 64 3.84 15.97 -17.35
N GLY A 65 4.95 15.23 -17.47
CA GLY A 65 5.74 15.18 -18.70
C GLY A 65 6.44 16.50 -19.02
N GLN A 66 6.76 17.31 -18.00
CA GLN A 66 7.39 18.63 -18.19
C GLN A 66 8.67 18.48 -19.01
N GLY A 67 8.72 19.15 -20.17
CA GLY A 67 9.86 19.11 -21.09
C GLY A 67 9.79 18.04 -22.19
N VAL A 68 8.68 17.30 -22.33
CA VAL A 68 8.46 16.33 -23.42
C VAL A 68 7.15 16.67 -24.16
N PRO A 69 7.11 16.64 -25.50
CA PRO A 69 5.87 16.90 -26.25
C PRO A 69 4.81 15.83 -25.98
N HIS A 70 3.59 16.27 -25.68
CA HIS A 70 2.45 15.39 -25.45
C HIS A 70 1.79 15.02 -26.80
N PRO A 71 1.52 13.73 -27.07
CA PRO A 71 0.66 13.35 -28.18
C PRO A 71 -0.77 13.86 -27.93
N HIS A 72 -1.33 14.59 -28.89
CA HIS A 72 -2.71 15.06 -28.82
C HIS A 72 -3.67 13.87 -28.89
N MET A 73 -4.38 13.61 -27.79
CA MET A 73 -5.39 12.55 -27.71
C MET A 73 -6.81 13.14 -27.77
N PRO A 74 -7.63 12.78 -28.77
CA PRO A 74 -8.98 13.34 -28.93
C PRO A 74 -9.98 12.90 -27.85
N LEU A 75 -9.60 11.92 -27.00
CA LEU A 75 -10.43 11.41 -25.90
C LEU A 75 -10.02 11.96 -24.53
N ALA A 76 -8.85 12.62 -24.45
CA ALA A 76 -8.32 13.16 -23.22
C ALA A 76 -8.87 14.56 -23.02
N VAL A 77 -9.80 14.70 -22.06
CA VAL A 77 -10.55 15.95 -21.82
C VAL A 77 -10.30 16.49 -20.42
N TRP A 78 -9.82 15.65 -19.49
CA TRP A 78 -9.56 16.06 -18.12
C TRP A 78 -8.13 16.55 -17.97
N SER A 79 -7.94 17.66 -17.26
CA SER A 79 -6.64 18.00 -16.69
C SER A 79 -6.40 17.24 -15.38
N LEU A 80 -5.14 17.04 -14.98
CA LEU A 80 -4.83 16.35 -13.72
C LEU A 80 -5.31 17.17 -12.50
N GLN A 81 -5.37 18.50 -12.64
CA GLN A 81 -5.86 19.42 -11.61
C GLN A 81 -7.37 19.27 -11.37
N GLU A 82 -8.17 19.07 -12.42
CA GLU A 82 -9.61 18.82 -12.34
C GLU A 82 -9.96 17.48 -11.67
N LEU A 83 -9.04 16.52 -11.71
CA LEU A 83 -9.19 15.24 -11.00
C LEU A 83 -8.85 15.34 -9.51
N SER A 84 -8.16 16.40 -9.06
CA SER A 84 -7.80 16.58 -7.65
C SER A 84 -8.98 16.55 -6.65
N PRO A 85 -10.15 17.19 -6.90
CA PRO A 85 -11.33 17.06 -6.03
C PRO A 85 -11.85 15.63 -5.95
N VAL A 86 -11.87 14.92 -7.09
CA VAL A 86 -12.33 13.54 -7.17
C VAL A 86 -11.43 12.62 -6.35
N LEU A 87 -10.11 12.82 -6.45
CA LEU A 87 -9.11 12.09 -5.65
C LEU A 87 -9.29 12.35 -4.15
N LEU A 88 -9.62 13.58 -3.75
CA LEU A 88 -9.89 13.93 -2.34
C LEU A 88 -11.11 13.16 -1.81
N VAL A 89 -12.20 13.14 -2.57
CA VAL A 89 -13.42 12.38 -2.24
C VAL A 89 -13.12 10.88 -2.13
N LEU A 90 -12.38 10.32 -3.08
CA LEU A 90 -11.94 8.92 -3.04
C LEU A 90 -11.07 8.63 -1.83
N ALA A 91 -10.13 9.51 -1.49
CA ALA A 91 -9.25 9.35 -0.34
C ALA A 91 -10.02 9.31 0.98
N ILE A 92 -11.02 10.18 1.15
CA ILE A 92 -11.95 10.17 2.28
C ILE A 92 -12.70 8.82 2.36
N PHE A 93 -13.24 8.34 1.23
CA PHE A 93 -13.94 7.05 1.18
C PHE A 93 -13.04 5.87 1.55
N TYR A 94 -11.80 5.84 1.05
CA TYR A 94 -10.85 4.79 1.36
C TYR A 94 -10.37 4.85 2.81
N LEU A 95 -10.11 6.04 3.37
CA LEU A 95 -9.78 6.22 4.78
C LEU A 95 -10.93 5.70 5.66
N PHE A 96 -12.17 6.10 5.37
CA PHE A 96 -13.33 5.65 6.14
C PHE A 96 -13.51 4.13 6.05
N ARG A 97 -13.32 3.56 4.86
CA ARG A 97 -13.36 2.11 4.66
C ARG A 97 -12.26 1.38 5.44
N LEU A 98 -11.06 1.95 5.50
CA LEU A 98 -9.94 1.41 6.29
C LEU A 98 -10.29 1.43 7.78
N LEU A 99 -10.79 2.56 8.30
CA LEU A 99 -11.23 2.70 9.69
C LEU A 99 -12.33 1.69 10.04
N LEU A 100 -13.30 1.50 9.15
CA LEU A 100 -14.36 0.50 9.34
C LEU A 100 -13.86 -0.95 9.30
N HIS A 101 -12.79 -1.23 8.54
CA HIS A 101 -12.21 -2.57 8.46
C HIS A 101 -11.37 -2.89 9.70
N LEU A 102 -10.58 -1.92 10.15
CA LEU A 102 -9.80 -2.02 11.38
C LEU A 102 -10.69 -2.08 12.62
N GLY A 103 -11.80 -1.33 12.61
CA GLY A 103 -12.58 -1.03 13.80
C GLY A 103 -11.84 0.02 14.63
N PRO A 104 -12.31 1.28 14.68
CA PRO A 104 -11.55 2.37 15.31
C PRO A 104 -11.32 2.13 16.79
N LEU A 105 -12.27 1.52 17.50
CA LEU A 105 -12.10 1.10 18.88
C LEU A 105 -11.58 -0.33 18.92
N ALA A 106 -10.31 -0.46 19.28
CA ALA A 106 -9.64 -1.73 19.47
C ALA A 106 -8.99 -1.79 20.85
N VAL A 107 -8.86 -3.01 21.37
CA VAL A 107 -8.04 -3.32 22.53
C VAL A 107 -7.06 -4.38 22.09
N ASP A 108 -5.77 -4.22 22.42
CA ASP A 108 -4.74 -5.21 22.12
C ASP A 108 -5.21 -6.62 22.50
N SER A 109 -5.02 -7.61 21.62
CA SER A 109 -5.46 -8.99 21.86
C SER A 109 -4.96 -9.55 23.20
N SER A 110 -3.70 -9.27 23.53
CA SER A 110 -3.07 -9.65 24.81
C SER A 110 -3.70 -9.00 26.02
N LYS A 111 -4.15 -7.74 25.92
CA LYS A 111 -4.90 -7.06 27.00
C LYS A 111 -6.35 -7.52 27.03
N ALA A 112 -6.93 -7.79 25.87
CA ALA A 112 -8.31 -8.21 25.71
C ALA A 112 -8.59 -9.55 26.39
N GLU A 113 -7.66 -10.51 26.31
CA GLU A 113 -7.80 -11.83 26.93
C GLU A 113 -7.93 -11.78 28.45
N TRP A 114 -7.23 -10.86 29.10
CA TRP A 114 -7.19 -10.78 30.56
C TRP A 114 -8.20 -9.78 31.13
N TRP A 115 -8.47 -8.69 30.41
CA TRP A 115 -9.26 -7.57 30.92
C TRP A 115 -10.74 -7.59 30.54
N LEU A 116 -11.09 -8.12 29.37
CA LEU A 116 -12.48 -8.17 28.90
C LEU A 116 -13.38 -9.21 29.60
N PRO A 117 -12.89 -10.38 30.08
CA PRO A 117 -13.75 -11.32 30.79
C PRO A 117 -14.03 -10.92 32.25
N LEU A 118 -13.29 -9.96 32.80
CA LEU A 118 -13.51 -9.50 34.17
C LEU A 118 -14.80 -8.65 34.27
N PRO A 119 -15.62 -8.82 35.33
CA PRO A 119 -16.85 -8.06 35.56
C PRO A 119 -16.56 -6.63 36.07
N LEU A 120 -15.54 -5.97 35.53
CA LEU A 120 -15.14 -4.60 35.88
C LEU A 120 -15.75 -3.60 34.89
N ARG A 121 -16.05 -2.38 35.38
CA ARG A 121 -16.52 -1.28 34.53
C ARG A 121 -15.44 -0.88 33.52
N SER A 122 -15.50 -1.43 32.31
CA SER A 122 -14.58 -1.17 31.19
C SER A 122 -14.62 0.26 30.61
N ASN A 123 -15.34 1.19 31.24
CA ASN A 123 -15.53 2.57 30.76
C ASN A 123 -14.21 3.33 30.60
N ALA A 124 -13.26 3.14 31.53
CA ALA A 124 -11.95 3.79 31.46
C ALA A 124 -11.11 3.28 30.28
N LEU A 125 -11.16 1.98 30.01
CA LEU A 125 -10.49 1.35 28.87
C LEU A 125 -11.07 1.84 27.55
N ARG A 126 -12.40 1.87 27.44
CA ARG A 126 -13.08 2.34 26.22
C ARG A 126 -12.88 3.83 25.98
N GLY A 127 -12.87 4.65 27.03
CA GLY A 127 -12.57 6.08 26.92
C GLY A 127 -11.14 6.34 26.43
N ARG A 128 -10.16 5.56 26.91
CA ARG A 128 -8.77 5.65 26.43
C ARG A 128 -8.65 5.16 24.98
N ALA A 129 -9.30 4.06 24.62
CA ALA A 129 -9.35 3.55 23.27
C ALA A 129 -10.01 4.57 22.30
N LEU A 130 -11.05 5.28 22.73
CA LEU A 130 -11.69 6.32 21.93
C LEU A 130 -10.74 7.47 21.63
N ARG A 131 -9.97 7.94 22.63
CA ARG A 131 -8.96 8.98 22.43
C ARG A 131 -7.87 8.52 21.45
N GLN A 132 -7.40 7.28 21.58
CA GLN A 132 -6.41 6.71 20.66
C GLN A 132 -6.96 6.58 19.24
N ALA A 133 -8.21 6.15 19.10
CA ALA A 133 -8.89 6.08 17.80
C ALA A 133 -8.98 7.46 17.14
N LEU A 134 -9.38 8.49 17.90
CA LEU A 134 -9.45 9.87 17.42
C LEU A 134 -8.08 10.40 16.98
N LEU A 135 -7.03 10.13 17.77
CA LEU A 135 -5.66 10.47 17.40
C LEU A 135 -5.22 9.77 16.11
N LEU A 136 -5.50 8.46 15.99
CA LEU A 136 -5.20 7.70 14.78
C LEU A 136 -5.92 8.28 13.56
N GLY A 137 -7.21 8.61 13.71
CA GLY A 137 -8.01 9.21 12.63
C GLY A 137 -7.53 10.59 12.21
N MET A 138 -7.20 11.45 13.17
CA MET A 138 -6.61 12.77 12.91
C MET A 138 -5.29 12.62 12.17
N LEU A 139 -4.37 11.78 12.65
CA LEU A 139 -3.05 11.58 12.05
C LEU A 139 -3.15 10.95 10.66
N ALA A 140 -4.01 9.95 10.47
CA ALA A 140 -4.19 9.30 9.17
C ALA A 140 -4.82 10.25 8.15
N SER A 141 -5.82 11.05 8.54
CA SER A 141 -6.43 12.04 7.65
C SER A 141 -5.49 13.20 7.35
N ALA A 142 -4.75 13.69 8.35
CA ALA A 142 -3.70 14.70 8.19
C ALA A 142 -2.59 14.21 7.25
N PHE A 143 -2.15 12.96 7.37
CA PHE A 143 -1.16 12.36 6.49
C PHE A 143 -1.65 12.29 5.03
N ILE A 144 -2.90 11.86 4.81
CA ILE A 144 -3.52 11.90 3.48
C ILE A 144 -3.61 13.34 2.96
N GLY A 145 -3.98 14.29 3.83
CA GLY A 145 -4.06 15.70 3.51
C GLY A 145 -2.72 16.28 3.07
N ILE A 146 -1.64 15.96 3.77
CA ILE A 146 -0.27 16.31 3.40
C ILE A 146 0.07 15.76 2.01
N ILE A 147 -0.19 14.46 1.76
CA ILE A 147 0.06 13.85 0.45
C ILE A 147 -0.72 14.58 -0.64
N TRP A 148 -2.00 14.89 -0.39
CA TRP A 148 -2.85 15.58 -1.35
C TRP A 148 -2.40 17.02 -1.60
N LEU A 149 -2.01 17.76 -0.56
CA LEU A 149 -1.47 19.12 -0.69
C LEU A 149 -0.18 19.14 -1.53
N ILE A 150 0.65 18.12 -1.41
CA ILE A 150 1.88 18.00 -2.22
C ILE A 150 1.55 17.71 -3.68
N VAL A 151 0.58 16.84 -3.92
CA VAL A 151 0.08 16.60 -5.28
C VAL A 151 -0.45 17.90 -5.86
N LEU A 152 -1.28 18.64 -5.12
CA LEU A 152 -1.82 19.92 -5.57
C LEU A 152 -0.72 20.96 -5.81
N TYR A 153 0.27 21.06 -4.91
CA TYR A 153 1.42 21.94 -5.07
C TYR A 153 2.21 21.64 -6.35
N GLY A 154 2.49 20.35 -6.59
CA GLY A 154 3.18 19.90 -7.80
C GLY A 154 2.42 20.18 -9.09
N LEU A 155 1.08 20.31 -9.03
CA LEU A 155 0.23 20.59 -10.18
C LEU A 155 -0.01 22.07 -10.44
N ALA A 156 -0.27 22.84 -9.38
CA ALA A 156 -0.55 24.26 -9.48
C ALA A 156 0.72 25.12 -9.58
N GLY A 157 1.89 24.59 -9.21
CA GLY A 157 3.20 25.26 -9.30
C GLY A 157 3.44 26.38 -8.29
N ALA A 158 2.37 27.01 -7.78
CA ALA A 158 2.39 28.00 -6.72
C ALA A 158 1.25 27.74 -5.73
N PHE A 159 1.52 27.92 -4.45
CA PHE A 159 0.52 27.67 -3.42
C PHE A 159 0.72 28.62 -2.23
N ASP A 160 -0.37 29.25 -1.81
CA ASP A 160 -0.38 30.12 -0.64
C ASP A 160 -0.28 29.25 0.63
N PRO A 161 0.74 29.46 1.50
CA PRO A 161 0.88 28.72 2.74
C PRO A 161 -0.37 28.81 3.65
N LEU A 162 -1.17 29.88 3.53
CA LEU A 162 -2.41 30.04 4.27
C LEU A 162 -3.48 29.03 3.84
N VAL A 163 -3.59 28.75 2.54
CA VAL A 163 -4.49 27.71 2.02
C VAL A 163 -4.08 26.34 2.56
N ALA A 164 -2.77 26.06 2.65
CA ALA A 164 -2.25 24.80 3.23
C ALA A 164 -2.64 24.64 4.68
N GLY A 165 -2.45 25.71 5.47
CA GLY A 165 -2.79 25.72 6.88
C GLY A 165 -4.28 25.39 7.09
N TRP A 166 -5.17 26.08 6.38
CA TRP A 166 -6.61 25.86 6.50
C TRP A 166 -7.05 24.50 5.95
N ALA A 167 -6.47 24.03 4.85
CA ALA A 167 -6.72 22.70 4.32
C ALA A 167 -6.32 21.62 5.33
N MET A 168 -5.15 21.77 5.97
CA MET A 168 -4.69 20.84 7.00
C MET A 168 -5.62 20.80 8.20
N VAL A 169 -6.12 21.95 8.67
CA VAL A 169 -7.15 22.02 9.71
C VAL A 169 -8.41 21.25 9.28
N CYS A 170 -8.86 21.42 8.04
CA CYS A 170 -10.00 20.67 7.50
C CYS A 170 -9.74 19.16 7.46
N PHE A 171 -8.55 18.72 7.05
CA PHE A 171 -8.20 17.30 7.05
C PHE A 171 -8.18 16.70 8.47
N VAL A 172 -7.66 17.43 9.46
CA VAL A 172 -7.69 17.02 10.86
C VAL A 172 -9.14 16.86 11.34
N LEU A 173 -9.99 17.88 11.11
CA LEU A 173 -11.40 17.85 11.49
C LEU A 173 -12.16 16.72 10.77
N ALA A 174 -11.91 16.51 9.48
CA ALA A 174 -12.49 15.41 8.72
C ALA A 174 -12.09 14.05 9.32
N GLY A 175 -10.84 13.87 9.75
CA GLY A 175 -10.38 12.66 10.43
C GLY A 175 -11.14 12.38 11.73
N ILE A 176 -11.43 13.41 12.52
CA ILE A 176 -12.25 13.31 13.74
C ILE A 176 -13.66 12.85 13.39
N VAL A 177 -14.32 13.50 12.43
CA VAL A 177 -15.69 13.17 12.00
C VAL A 177 -15.77 11.73 11.51
N LEU A 178 -14.85 11.32 10.62
CA LEU A 178 -14.82 9.98 10.04
C LEU A 178 -14.61 8.90 11.12
N THR A 179 -13.76 9.18 12.10
CA THR A 179 -13.52 8.25 13.22
C THR A 179 -14.73 8.14 14.12
N ASN A 180 -15.37 9.26 14.48
CA ASN A 180 -16.60 9.27 15.27
C ASN A 180 -17.72 8.49 14.56
N LEU A 181 -17.89 8.69 13.26
CA LEU A 181 -18.84 7.93 12.44
C LEU A 181 -18.51 6.43 12.43
N ALA A 182 -17.23 6.07 12.28
CA ALA A 182 -16.80 4.68 12.31
C ALA A 182 -17.07 4.02 13.68
N VAL A 183 -16.92 4.77 14.78
CA VAL A 183 -17.27 4.33 16.14
C VAL A 183 -18.78 4.06 16.27
N VAL A 184 -19.62 4.96 15.75
CA VAL A 184 -21.09 4.78 15.74
C VAL A 184 -21.50 3.59 14.86
N VAL A 185 -20.82 3.33 13.76
CA VAL A 185 -21.09 2.15 12.92
C VAL A 185 -20.65 0.87 13.62
N GLN A 186 -19.52 0.89 14.30
CA GLN A 186 -19.00 -0.24 15.08
C GLN A 186 -19.92 -0.60 16.24
N SER A 187 -20.43 0.37 16.99
CA SER A 187 -21.33 0.12 18.11
C SER A 187 -22.66 -0.51 17.70
N ASN A 188 -23.13 -0.19 16.49
CA ASN A 188 -24.34 -0.77 15.93
C ASN A 188 -24.09 -2.14 15.25
N GLY A 189 -22.85 -2.62 15.17
CA GLY A 189 -22.50 -3.87 14.49
C GLY A 189 -22.77 -3.86 12.98
N LYS A 190 -22.94 -2.68 12.35
CA LYS A 190 -23.31 -2.54 10.93
C LYS A 190 -22.11 -2.39 9.99
N GLN A 191 -20.89 -2.70 10.45
CA GLN A 191 -19.64 -2.50 9.70
C GLN A 191 -19.69 -3.12 8.29
N ASP A 192 -20.08 -4.39 8.17
CA ASP A 192 -20.17 -5.08 6.88
C ASP A 192 -21.25 -4.51 5.95
N GLN A 193 -22.35 -3.99 6.52
CA GLN A 193 -23.40 -3.35 5.75
C GLN A 193 -22.89 -2.02 5.18
N VAL A 194 -22.28 -1.17 6.01
CA VAL A 194 -21.73 0.13 5.59
C VAL A 194 -20.58 -0.07 4.59
N GLN A 195 -19.71 -1.07 4.77
CA GLN A 195 -18.68 -1.39 3.79
C GLN A 195 -19.26 -1.80 2.42
N ARG A 196 -20.41 -2.49 2.38
CA ARG A 196 -21.11 -2.80 1.12
C ARG A 196 -21.69 -1.55 0.47
N TRP A 197 -22.30 -0.66 1.25
CA TRP A 197 -22.78 0.63 0.76
C TRP A 197 -21.64 1.49 0.21
N LEU A 198 -20.50 1.56 0.90
CA LEU A 198 -19.30 2.26 0.43
C LEU A 198 -18.80 1.70 -0.92
N ARG A 199 -18.80 0.38 -1.10
CA ARG A 199 -18.43 -0.21 -2.41
C ARG A 199 -19.39 0.20 -3.52
N ARG A 200 -20.69 0.29 -3.23
CA ARG A 200 -21.69 0.79 -4.19
C ARG A 200 -21.51 2.28 -4.45
N ALA A 201 -21.21 3.08 -3.43
CA ALA A 201 -20.94 4.50 -3.58
C ALA A 201 -19.72 4.76 -4.47
N VAL A 202 -18.64 3.99 -4.32
CA VAL A 202 -17.48 4.07 -5.23
C VAL A 202 -17.88 3.72 -6.67
N LEU A 203 -18.74 2.72 -6.88
CA LEU A 203 -19.24 2.38 -8.21
C LEU A 203 -20.10 3.50 -8.80
N VAL A 204 -20.99 4.11 -8.00
CA VAL A 204 -21.78 5.28 -8.41
C VAL A 204 -20.86 6.44 -8.78
N LEU A 205 -19.83 6.72 -7.99
CA LEU A 205 -18.84 7.75 -8.30
C LEU A 205 -18.13 7.50 -9.63
N ILE A 206 -17.73 6.25 -9.90
CA ILE A 206 -17.15 5.87 -11.20
C ILE A 206 -18.13 6.12 -12.35
N VAL A 207 -19.40 5.74 -12.19
CA VAL A 207 -20.42 5.99 -13.21
C VAL A 207 -20.62 7.49 -13.45
N VAL A 208 -20.67 8.28 -12.37
CA VAL A 208 -20.74 9.75 -12.47
C VAL A 208 -19.54 10.30 -13.23
N LEU A 209 -18.32 9.86 -12.94
CA LEU A 209 -17.11 10.29 -13.66
C LEU A 209 -17.17 9.95 -15.15
N VAL A 210 -17.70 8.78 -15.52
CA VAL A 210 -17.88 8.39 -16.92
C VAL A 210 -18.92 9.27 -17.62
N VAL A 211 -20.02 9.62 -16.94
CA VAL A 211 -21.02 10.55 -17.47
C VAL A 211 -20.43 11.95 -17.66
N PHE A 212 -19.70 12.47 -16.65
CA PHE A 212 -19.00 13.75 -16.75
C PHE A 212 -17.99 13.75 -17.89
N TRP A 213 -17.20 12.68 -18.06
CA TRP A 213 -16.29 12.52 -19.19
C TRP A 213 -17.03 12.56 -20.55
N GLY A 214 -18.16 11.84 -20.67
CA GLY A 214 -18.98 11.88 -21.89
C GLY A 214 -19.55 13.27 -22.21
N LEU A 215 -19.99 14.00 -21.18
CA LEU A 215 -20.52 15.35 -21.33
C LEU A 215 -19.44 16.40 -21.63
N LEU A 216 -18.26 16.26 -21.02
CA LEU A 216 -17.09 17.10 -21.31
C LEU A 216 -16.62 16.88 -22.75
N LYS A 217 -16.58 15.62 -23.21
CA LYS A 217 -16.28 15.30 -24.61
C LYS A 217 -17.31 15.93 -25.57
N ALA A 218 -18.57 16.05 -25.16
CA ALA A 218 -19.61 16.74 -25.92
C ALA A 218 -19.55 18.28 -25.80
N GLN A 219 -18.52 18.83 -25.15
CA GLN A 219 -18.29 20.27 -24.94
C GLN A 219 -19.48 20.99 -24.26
N ASN A 220 -20.14 20.31 -23.32
CA ASN A 220 -21.26 20.92 -22.59
C ASN A 220 -20.77 22.01 -21.64
N GLN A 221 -21.20 23.25 -21.88
CA GLN A 221 -20.80 24.44 -21.12
C GLN A 221 -21.12 24.35 -19.62
N TRP A 222 -22.20 23.68 -19.22
CA TRP A 222 -22.55 23.53 -17.81
C TRP A 222 -21.52 22.69 -17.04
N VAL A 223 -21.03 21.61 -17.67
CA VAL A 223 -20.06 20.70 -17.04
C VAL A 223 -18.68 21.34 -17.00
N LEU A 224 -18.28 22.05 -18.05
CA LEU A 224 -17.03 22.83 -18.07
C LEU A 224 -17.01 23.84 -16.91
N GLY A 225 -18.07 24.65 -16.77
CA GLY A 225 -18.17 25.60 -15.67
C GLY A 225 -18.20 24.94 -14.28
N ALA A 226 -18.83 23.77 -14.13
CA ALA A 226 -18.86 23.04 -12.86
C ALA A 226 -17.48 22.45 -12.47
N VAL A 227 -16.70 22.00 -13.45
CA VAL A 227 -15.38 21.41 -13.24
C VAL A 227 -14.34 22.50 -12.94
N GLU A 228 -14.33 23.58 -13.73
CA GLU A 228 -13.46 24.74 -13.51
C GLU A 228 -13.75 25.41 -12.15
N SER A 229 -15.03 25.63 -11.82
CA SER A 229 -15.39 26.23 -10.52
C SER A 229 -14.98 25.34 -9.34
N ALA A 230 -15.02 24.01 -9.48
CA ALA A 230 -14.58 23.09 -8.44
C ALA A 230 -13.05 23.09 -8.27
N SER A 231 -12.28 23.15 -9.37
CA SER A 231 -10.82 23.26 -9.30
C SER A 231 -10.37 24.61 -8.74
N ASP A 232 -11.04 25.70 -9.10
CA ASP A 232 -10.74 27.03 -8.62
C ASP A 232 -11.12 27.19 -7.15
N ALA A 233 -12.25 26.63 -6.74
CA ALA A 233 -12.69 26.62 -5.35
C ALA A 233 -11.64 25.99 -4.42
N ILE A 234 -10.95 24.93 -4.86
CA ILE A 234 -9.90 24.29 -4.06
C ILE A 234 -8.73 25.23 -3.76
N LEU A 235 -8.43 26.18 -4.64
CA LEU A 235 -7.32 27.11 -4.48
C LEU A 235 -7.69 28.33 -3.62
N GLN A 236 -8.98 28.56 -3.37
CA GLN A 236 -9.45 29.72 -2.61
C GLN A 236 -9.44 29.46 -1.10
N ILE A 237 -8.96 30.41 -0.30
CA ILE A 237 -8.97 30.31 1.17
C ILE A 237 -10.41 30.21 1.72
N SER A 238 -11.36 30.93 1.11
CA SER A 238 -12.76 31.02 1.55
C SER A 238 -13.45 29.66 1.63
N THR A 239 -13.14 28.74 0.71
CA THR A 239 -13.75 27.41 0.66
C THR A 239 -13.24 26.53 1.80
N TRP A 240 -11.96 26.61 2.15
CA TRP A 240 -11.38 25.90 3.29
C TRP A 240 -11.84 26.47 4.62
N VAL A 241 -11.99 27.79 4.74
CA VAL A 241 -12.56 28.40 5.94
C VAL A 241 -14.02 27.96 6.12
N GLY A 242 -14.83 28.04 5.06
CA GLY A 242 -16.23 27.59 5.09
C GLY A 242 -16.35 26.09 5.40
N GLY A 243 -15.54 25.25 4.72
CA GLY A 243 -15.47 23.81 4.97
C GLY A 243 -15.03 23.49 6.39
N GLY A 244 -14.06 24.22 6.93
CA GLY A 244 -13.58 24.11 8.29
C GLY A 244 -14.68 24.40 9.32
N LEU A 245 -15.47 25.45 9.12
CA LEU A 245 -16.62 25.78 9.98
C LEU A 245 -17.68 24.68 9.99
N ILE A 246 -18.03 24.15 8.81
CA ILE A 246 -18.99 23.04 8.67
C ILE A 246 -18.45 21.78 9.36
N LEU A 247 -17.19 21.42 9.09
CA LEU A 247 -16.55 20.27 9.70
C LEU A 247 -16.41 20.41 11.21
N PHE A 248 -16.17 21.63 11.72
CA PHE A 248 -16.12 21.90 13.15
C PHE A 248 -17.47 21.67 13.82
N ALA A 249 -18.57 22.17 13.24
CA ALA A 249 -19.92 21.89 13.72
C ALA A 249 -20.23 20.39 13.70
N LEU A 250 -19.85 19.69 12.62
CA LEU A 250 -19.99 18.23 12.51
C LEU A 250 -19.10 17.48 13.52
N CYS A 251 -17.93 18.00 13.87
CA CYS A 251 -17.07 17.42 14.92
C CYS A 251 -17.79 17.44 16.27
N ILE A 252 -18.42 18.57 16.63
CA ILE A 252 -19.16 18.70 17.89
C ILE A 252 -20.31 17.69 17.94
N ILE A 253 -21.14 17.64 16.88
CA ILE A 253 -22.29 16.74 16.80
C ILE A 253 -21.83 15.27 16.82
N SER A 254 -20.84 14.92 15.99
CA SER A 254 -20.35 13.54 15.88
C SER A 254 -19.64 13.07 17.16
N PHE A 255 -18.92 13.95 17.84
CA PHE A 255 -18.27 13.65 19.12
C PHE A 255 -19.29 13.44 20.24
N TRP A 256 -20.31 14.29 20.33
CA TRP A 256 -21.41 14.11 21.27
C TRP A 256 -22.09 12.76 21.06
N TRP A 257 -22.41 12.44 19.81
CA TRP A 257 -23.10 11.20 19.47
C TRP A 257 -22.25 9.96 19.72
N SER A 258 -20.95 9.99 19.36
CA SER A 258 -20.03 8.89 19.64
C SER A 258 -19.82 8.70 21.14
N HIS A 259 -19.77 9.79 21.92
CA HIS A 259 -19.64 9.76 23.38
C HIS A 259 -20.86 9.13 24.09
N LEU A 260 -22.07 9.29 23.55
CA LEU A 260 -23.25 8.62 24.10
C LEU A 260 -23.23 7.11 23.83
N ILE A 261 -22.76 6.71 22.64
CA ILE A 261 -22.95 5.33 22.16
C ILE A 261 -21.74 4.41 22.40
N TYR A 262 -20.52 4.92 22.58
CA TYR A 262 -19.33 4.05 22.74
C TYR A 262 -19.43 3.05 23.91
N ARG A 263 -20.32 3.31 24.88
CA ARG A 263 -20.60 2.43 26.03
C ARG A 263 -21.39 1.18 25.67
N THR A 264 -22.01 1.09 24.49
CA THR A 264 -22.78 -0.09 24.06
C THR A 264 -21.92 -1.12 23.31
N ILE A 265 -20.67 -0.79 22.99
CA ILE A 265 -19.78 -1.69 22.24
C ILE A 265 -19.44 -2.92 23.09
N GLY A 266 -19.75 -4.10 22.57
CA GLY A 266 -19.45 -5.38 23.21
C GLY A 266 -17.96 -5.73 23.22
N ALA A 267 -17.53 -6.47 24.24
CA ALA A 267 -16.15 -6.94 24.39
C ALA A 267 -15.63 -7.72 23.16
N ARG A 268 -16.49 -8.56 22.55
CA ARG A 268 -16.13 -9.34 21.36
C ARG A 268 -15.74 -8.47 20.17
N ALA A 269 -16.43 -7.35 19.97
CA ALA A 269 -16.14 -6.41 18.88
C ALA A 269 -14.79 -5.73 19.11
N LEU A 270 -14.52 -5.27 20.33
CA LEU A 270 -13.23 -4.66 20.71
C LEU A 270 -12.04 -5.61 20.48
N ARG A 271 -12.19 -6.89 20.85
CA ARG A 271 -11.18 -7.94 20.63
C ARG A 271 -10.94 -8.17 19.14
N SER A 272 -12.00 -8.38 18.35
CA SER A 272 -11.86 -8.64 16.92
C SER A 272 -11.21 -7.48 16.16
N SER A 273 -11.48 -6.24 16.57
CA SER A 273 -10.82 -5.05 16.01
C SER A 273 -9.34 -4.98 16.37
N GLY A 274 -8.98 -5.36 17.60
CA GLY A 274 -7.58 -5.50 18.01
C GLY A 274 -6.82 -6.55 17.22
N GLU A 275 -7.43 -7.72 17.00
CA GLU A 275 -6.87 -8.78 16.16
C GLU A 275 -6.67 -8.30 14.71
N ASN A 276 -7.66 -7.62 14.12
CA ASN A 276 -7.54 -7.07 12.77
C ASN A 276 -6.43 -6.01 12.66
N GLN A 277 -6.31 -5.11 13.64
CA GLN A 277 -5.24 -4.10 13.67
C GLN A 277 -3.87 -4.77 13.78
N GLN A 278 -3.69 -5.76 14.66
CA GLN A 278 -2.44 -6.49 14.81
C GLN A 278 -2.07 -7.29 13.56
N LEU A 279 -3.05 -7.95 12.92
CA LEU A 279 -2.84 -8.65 11.65
C LEU A 279 -2.41 -7.66 10.55
N LEU A 280 -3.03 -6.49 10.49
CA LEU A 280 -2.66 -5.47 9.51
C LEU A 280 -1.24 -4.94 9.76
N TRP A 281 -0.91 -4.58 11.01
CA TRP A 281 0.44 -4.16 11.38
C TRP A 281 1.48 -5.24 11.09
N GLY A 282 1.20 -6.50 11.45
CA GLY A 282 2.06 -7.64 11.14
C GLY A 282 2.27 -7.81 9.63
N SER A 283 1.21 -7.67 8.83
CA SER A 283 1.30 -7.74 7.37
C SER A 283 2.10 -6.58 6.76
N LEU A 284 1.95 -5.36 7.30
CA LEU A 284 2.71 -4.17 6.86
C LEU A 284 4.18 -4.30 7.22
N MET A 285 4.50 -4.73 8.45
CA MET A 285 5.87 -4.96 8.89
C MET A 285 6.56 -6.03 8.04
N GLN A 286 5.86 -7.13 7.74
CA GLN A 286 6.34 -8.19 6.85
C GLN A 286 6.43 -7.77 5.39
N ALA A 287 5.93 -6.59 5.03
CA ALA A 287 5.66 -6.18 3.64
C ALA A 287 4.89 -7.27 2.87
N ASP A 288 4.14 -8.12 3.58
CA ASP A 288 3.45 -9.27 3.03
C ASP A 288 1.97 -8.94 2.86
N TYR A 289 1.66 -8.37 1.70
CA TYR A 289 0.30 -8.03 1.30
C TYR A 289 -0.61 -9.28 1.11
N ARG A 290 -0.06 -10.50 1.19
CA ARG A 290 -0.81 -11.77 1.01
C ARG A 290 -1.84 -11.99 2.11
N ALA A 291 -1.58 -11.55 3.34
CA ALA A 291 -2.49 -11.70 4.47
C ALA A 291 -3.68 -10.72 4.38
N ALA A 292 -3.42 -9.47 4.00
CA ALA A 292 -4.44 -8.41 3.91
C ALA A 292 -5.47 -8.62 2.78
N THR A 293 -5.17 -9.46 1.79
CA THR A 293 -6.00 -9.65 0.59
C THR A 293 -6.67 -11.03 0.51
N ALA A 294 -6.58 -11.84 1.57
CA ALA A 294 -7.15 -13.18 1.59
C ALA A 294 -8.69 -13.13 1.41
N PRO A 295 -9.24 -13.76 0.36
CA PRO A 295 -10.68 -13.78 0.15
C PRO A 295 -11.38 -14.64 1.22
N SER A 296 -12.63 -14.29 1.55
CA SER A 296 -13.42 -15.08 2.50
C SER A 296 -13.56 -16.54 2.05
N THR A 297 -13.65 -17.45 3.02
CA THR A 297 -13.75 -18.91 2.80
C THR A 297 -14.89 -19.29 1.86
N ALA A 298 -16.03 -18.59 1.94
CA ALA A 298 -17.18 -18.76 1.04
C ALA A 298 -16.86 -18.41 -0.43
N LEU A 299 -16.10 -17.34 -0.67
CA LEU A 299 -15.66 -16.94 -2.02
C LEU A 299 -14.61 -17.91 -2.58
N ILE A 300 -13.75 -18.45 -1.72
CA ILE A 300 -12.78 -19.50 -2.09
C ILE A 300 -13.52 -20.75 -2.57
N GLY A 301 -14.59 -21.16 -1.90
CA GLY A 301 -15.42 -22.31 -2.29
C GLY A 301 -16.05 -22.16 -3.68
N ARG A 302 -16.70 -21.02 -3.95
CA ARG A 302 -17.29 -20.72 -5.28
C ARG A 302 -16.25 -20.62 -6.38
N ARG A 303 -15.12 -19.96 -6.13
CA ARG A 303 -14.03 -19.85 -7.11
C ARG A 303 -13.34 -21.19 -7.36
N ARG A 304 -13.32 -22.08 -6.36
CA ARG A 304 -12.80 -23.44 -6.50
C ARG A 304 -13.63 -24.28 -7.46
N SER A 305 -14.96 -24.21 -7.42
CA SER A 305 -15.82 -24.98 -8.33
C SER A 305 -15.70 -24.48 -9.78
N GLN A 306 -15.72 -23.16 -9.97
CA GLN A 306 -15.53 -22.54 -11.29
C GLN A 306 -14.13 -22.82 -11.87
N GLY A 307 -13.09 -22.62 -11.07
CA GLY A 307 -11.71 -22.87 -11.49
C GLY A 307 -11.42 -24.35 -11.76
N ARG A 308 -12.13 -25.30 -11.13
CA ARG A 308 -11.88 -26.73 -11.36
C ARG A 308 -12.21 -27.16 -12.79
N ARG A 309 -13.19 -26.51 -13.43
CA ARG A 309 -13.59 -26.78 -14.83
C ARG A 309 -12.54 -26.26 -15.81
N LEU A 310 -12.11 -25.00 -15.65
CA LEU A 310 -11.11 -24.34 -16.49
C LEU A 310 -9.73 -25.01 -16.45
N VAL A 311 -9.40 -25.62 -15.32
CA VAL A 311 -8.05 -26.12 -15.03
C VAL A 311 -8.01 -27.66 -15.00
N SER A 312 -9.04 -28.31 -15.55
CA SER A 312 -9.16 -29.78 -15.55
C SER A 312 -8.15 -30.46 -16.49
N HIS A 313 -7.83 -29.83 -17.62
CA HIS A 313 -6.92 -30.36 -18.65
C HIS A 313 -5.45 -29.95 -18.46
N LEU A 314 -5.14 -29.15 -17.44
CA LEU A 314 -3.78 -28.67 -17.19
C LEU A 314 -2.98 -29.67 -16.33
N PRO A 315 -1.64 -29.77 -16.53
CA PRO A 315 -0.76 -30.55 -15.68
C PRO A 315 -0.91 -30.17 -14.20
N VAL A 316 -0.73 -31.12 -13.28
CA VAL A 316 -1.02 -30.93 -11.84
C VAL A 316 -0.35 -29.68 -11.24
N ALA A 317 0.91 -29.41 -11.58
CA ALA A 317 1.64 -28.23 -11.10
C ALA A 317 1.03 -26.91 -11.61
N TRP A 318 0.74 -26.83 -12.92
CA TRP A 318 0.01 -25.71 -13.52
C TRP A 318 -1.38 -25.55 -12.93
N ARG A 319 -2.04 -26.66 -12.62
CA ARG A 319 -3.35 -26.65 -12.01
C ARG A 319 -3.36 -26.03 -10.63
N VAL A 320 -2.38 -26.36 -9.80
CA VAL A 320 -2.21 -25.76 -8.48
C VAL A 320 -1.95 -24.26 -8.59
N LEU A 321 -1.07 -23.83 -9.49
CA LEU A 321 -0.72 -22.42 -9.70
C LEU A 321 -1.92 -21.58 -10.16
N VAL A 322 -2.62 -22.03 -11.21
CA VAL A 322 -3.78 -21.32 -11.75
C VAL A 322 -4.93 -21.29 -10.74
N LEU A 323 -5.18 -22.39 -10.02
CA LEU A 323 -6.18 -22.40 -8.95
C LEU A 323 -5.80 -21.47 -7.79
N ARG A 324 -4.51 -21.32 -7.44
CA ARG A 324 -4.07 -20.34 -6.43
C ARG A 324 -4.25 -18.91 -6.91
N LEU A 325 -3.93 -18.63 -8.18
CA LEU A 325 -4.18 -17.32 -8.80
C LEU A 325 -5.67 -16.95 -8.73
N ILE A 326 -6.56 -17.87 -9.16
CA ILE A 326 -8.01 -17.67 -9.18
C ILE A 326 -8.60 -17.59 -7.77
N ARG A 327 -8.28 -18.55 -6.88
CA ARG A 327 -8.81 -18.59 -5.51
C ARG A 327 -8.38 -17.37 -4.72
N GLY A 328 -7.09 -17.07 -4.75
CA GLY A 328 -6.47 -15.97 -4.03
C GLY A 328 -6.77 -14.59 -4.63
N ALA A 329 -7.51 -14.50 -5.74
CA ALA A 329 -7.82 -13.23 -6.39
C ALA A 329 -6.58 -12.41 -6.81
N ARG A 330 -5.40 -13.05 -6.91
CA ARG A 330 -4.12 -12.34 -7.10
C ARG A 330 -3.95 -11.74 -8.49
N TRP A 331 -4.79 -12.15 -9.43
CA TRP A 331 -4.90 -11.53 -10.77
C TRP A 331 -5.63 -10.19 -10.76
N HIS A 332 -6.49 -9.91 -9.75
CA HIS A 332 -7.27 -8.68 -9.76
C HIS A 332 -6.40 -7.43 -9.64
N LEU A 333 -5.31 -7.49 -8.88
CA LEU A 333 -4.45 -6.33 -8.63
C LEU A 333 -3.72 -5.86 -9.90
N PRO A 334 -3.03 -6.72 -10.68
CA PRO A 334 -2.45 -6.32 -11.96
C PRO A 334 -3.50 -5.97 -13.00
N VAL A 335 -4.63 -6.68 -13.07
CA VAL A 335 -5.69 -6.35 -14.04
C VAL A 335 -6.33 -4.99 -13.71
N ARG A 336 -6.62 -4.69 -12.44
CA ARG A 336 -7.13 -3.37 -12.04
C ARG A 336 -6.12 -2.27 -12.32
N TYR A 337 -4.84 -2.54 -12.12
CA TYR A 337 -3.78 -1.59 -12.45
C TYR A 337 -3.73 -1.31 -13.96
N LEU A 338 -3.76 -2.35 -14.80
CA LEU A 338 -3.81 -2.19 -16.26
C LEU A 338 -5.03 -1.40 -16.71
N VAL A 339 -6.22 -1.72 -16.19
CA VAL A 339 -7.46 -0.99 -16.50
C VAL A 339 -7.37 0.47 -16.03
N LEU A 340 -6.81 0.72 -14.84
CA LEU A 340 -6.63 2.07 -14.31
C LEU A 340 -5.68 2.88 -15.18
N VAL A 341 -4.52 2.31 -15.56
CA VAL A 341 -3.55 2.98 -16.42
C VAL A 341 -4.18 3.32 -17.76
N MET A 342 -4.85 2.36 -18.41
CA MET A 342 -5.51 2.58 -19.70
C MET A 342 -6.60 3.64 -19.62
N ALA A 343 -7.41 3.63 -18.56
CA ALA A 343 -8.43 4.64 -18.34
C ALA A 343 -7.80 6.02 -18.16
N LEU A 344 -6.79 6.14 -17.31
CA LEU A 344 -6.08 7.40 -17.06
C LEU A 344 -5.43 7.96 -18.33
N THR A 345 -4.73 7.12 -19.11
CA THR A 345 -4.12 7.55 -20.38
C THR A 345 -5.16 7.93 -21.43
N MET A 346 -6.35 7.31 -21.41
CA MET A 346 -7.44 7.66 -22.33
C MET A 346 -8.12 8.97 -21.96
N THR A 347 -8.27 9.27 -20.67
CA THR A 347 -9.13 10.37 -20.21
C THR A 347 -8.37 11.65 -19.83
N VAL A 348 -7.08 11.54 -19.48
CA VAL A 348 -6.29 12.65 -18.92
C VAL A 348 -5.17 13.07 -19.87
N GLU A 349 -5.18 14.35 -20.25
CA GLU A 349 -4.29 14.87 -21.29
C GLU A 349 -2.82 14.84 -20.87
N GLN A 350 -2.53 15.29 -19.65
CA GLN A 350 -1.16 15.38 -19.14
C GLN A 350 -0.49 14.02 -18.92
N ILE A 351 -1.29 12.98 -18.64
CA ILE A 351 -0.80 11.62 -18.38
C ILE A 351 -0.34 10.92 -19.66
N ALA A 352 -0.81 11.33 -20.84
CA ALA A 352 -0.54 10.66 -22.10
C ALA A 352 0.89 10.90 -22.64
N ASN A 353 1.93 10.82 -21.80
CA ASN A 353 3.30 11.14 -22.16
C ASN A 353 4.24 9.91 -21.98
N PRO A 354 5.44 9.88 -22.59
CA PRO A 354 6.34 8.73 -22.47
C PRO A 354 6.98 8.60 -21.07
N LEU A 355 7.10 9.68 -20.29
CA LEU A 355 7.64 9.62 -18.92
C LEU A 355 6.68 8.92 -17.95
N SER A 356 5.37 9.13 -18.10
CA SER A 356 4.33 8.42 -17.35
C SER A 356 4.30 6.94 -17.73
N ALA A 357 4.52 6.61 -19.01
CA ALA A 357 4.62 5.23 -19.46
C ALA A 357 5.80 4.51 -18.78
N VAL A 358 6.96 5.16 -18.61
CA VAL A 358 8.08 4.62 -17.81
C VAL A 358 7.64 4.29 -16.38
N VAL A 359 6.96 5.22 -15.71
CA VAL A 359 6.40 5.00 -14.37
C VAL A 359 5.45 3.80 -14.36
N PHE A 360 4.61 3.67 -15.38
CA PHE A 360 3.65 2.56 -15.47
C PHE A 360 4.35 1.20 -15.59
N TYR A 361 5.41 1.09 -16.37
CA TYR A 361 6.21 -0.13 -16.46
C TYR A 361 6.92 -0.46 -15.14
N LEU A 362 7.48 0.55 -14.46
CA LEU A 362 8.16 0.38 -13.17
C LEU A 362 7.21 -0.16 -12.10
N LEU A 363 6.05 0.48 -11.94
CA LEU A 363 5.02 0.06 -10.98
C LEU A 363 4.47 -1.33 -11.32
N LEU A 364 4.19 -1.61 -12.60
CA LEU A 364 3.75 -2.93 -13.03
C LEU A 364 4.79 -4.01 -12.70
N SER A 365 6.09 -3.74 -12.88
CA SER A 365 7.16 -4.70 -12.57
C SER A 365 7.22 -5.09 -11.10
N VAL A 366 7.16 -4.08 -10.22
CA VAL A 366 7.13 -4.30 -8.77
C VAL A 366 5.89 -5.11 -8.39
N LEU A 367 4.75 -4.71 -8.93
CA LEU A 367 3.46 -5.35 -8.69
C LEU A 367 3.41 -6.79 -9.19
N LEU A 368 3.98 -7.09 -10.37
CA LEU A 368 4.11 -8.44 -10.91
C LEU A 368 5.05 -9.28 -10.05
N THR A 369 6.20 -8.73 -9.66
CA THR A 369 7.18 -9.42 -8.81
C THR A 369 6.55 -9.86 -7.49
N LEU A 370 5.82 -8.95 -6.83
CA LEU A 370 5.11 -9.26 -5.58
C LEU A 370 3.96 -10.27 -5.81
N ASN A 371 3.13 -10.07 -6.85
CA ASN A 371 1.99 -10.95 -7.15
C ASN A 371 2.36 -12.37 -7.53
N VAL A 372 3.32 -12.52 -8.44
CA VAL A 372 3.78 -13.81 -8.90
C VAL A 372 4.53 -14.54 -7.79
N SER A 373 5.34 -13.83 -7.00
CA SER A 373 6.05 -14.45 -5.87
C SER A 373 5.10 -15.12 -4.88
N ALA A 374 3.95 -14.50 -4.62
CA ALA A 374 2.95 -15.04 -3.73
C ALA A 374 2.36 -16.35 -4.23
N VAL A 375 2.09 -16.43 -5.53
CA VAL A 375 1.51 -17.63 -6.16
C VAL A 375 2.50 -18.79 -6.12
N ILE A 376 3.79 -18.51 -6.33
CA ILE A 376 4.83 -19.51 -6.52
C ILE A 376 5.52 -19.96 -5.22
N SER A 377 5.70 -19.06 -4.24
CA SER A 377 6.33 -19.32 -2.93
C SER A 377 6.08 -20.71 -2.33
N PRO A 378 4.83 -21.17 -2.16
CA PRO A 378 4.52 -22.51 -1.61
C PRO A 378 5.15 -23.68 -2.37
N LEU A 379 5.32 -23.58 -3.70
CA LEU A 379 5.98 -24.65 -4.49
C LEU A 379 7.49 -24.65 -4.30
N LEU A 380 8.06 -23.53 -3.86
CA LEU A 380 9.51 -23.36 -3.69
C LEU A 380 9.96 -23.60 -2.25
N THR A 381 9.12 -23.30 -1.27
CA THR A 381 9.48 -23.34 0.15
C THR A 381 8.97 -24.58 0.89
N GLN A 382 7.87 -25.21 0.45
CA GLN A 382 7.26 -26.35 1.16
C GLN A 382 7.71 -27.69 0.56
N SER A 383 8.67 -28.35 1.20
CA SER A 383 9.16 -29.69 0.81
C SER A 383 8.09 -30.78 0.89
N GLN A 384 7.14 -30.67 1.80
CA GLN A 384 6.01 -31.61 1.91
C GLN A 384 5.16 -31.60 0.63
N LEU A 385 5.01 -30.45 -0.02
CA LEU A 385 4.21 -30.31 -1.22
C LEU A 385 4.91 -30.95 -2.43
N THR A 386 6.24 -30.93 -2.47
CA THR A 386 7.02 -31.63 -3.50
C THR A 386 6.92 -33.15 -3.34
N GLN A 387 6.89 -33.65 -2.10
CA GLN A 387 6.71 -35.08 -1.79
C GLN A 387 5.31 -35.57 -2.18
N HIS A 388 4.26 -34.83 -1.85
CA HIS A 388 2.88 -35.19 -2.22
C HIS A 388 2.60 -35.13 -3.73
N LEU A 389 3.35 -34.32 -4.49
CA LEU A 389 3.21 -34.24 -5.95
C LEU A 389 4.03 -35.31 -6.70
N GLY A 390 4.93 -36.03 -6.03
CA GLY A 390 5.79 -37.05 -6.66
C GLY A 390 6.70 -36.51 -7.76
N GLN A 391 7.03 -35.20 -7.74
CA GLN A 391 7.85 -34.54 -8.75
C GLN A 391 9.16 -34.05 -8.16
N SER A 392 10.24 -34.08 -8.96
CA SER A 392 11.53 -33.52 -8.55
C SER A 392 11.43 -32.01 -8.32
N THR A 393 12.17 -31.52 -7.33
CA THR A 393 12.24 -30.09 -6.96
C THR A 393 12.70 -29.22 -8.14
N ALA A 394 13.58 -29.74 -8.99
CA ALA A 394 14.04 -29.08 -10.22
C ALA A 394 12.88 -28.88 -11.22
N LYS A 395 12.07 -29.91 -11.47
CA LYS A 395 10.92 -29.82 -12.39
C LYS A 395 9.86 -28.85 -11.87
N LEU A 396 9.62 -28.84 -10.56
CA LEU A 396 8.69 -27.87 -9.94
C LEU A 396 9.22 -26.43 -10.05
N ARG A 397 10.52 -26.21 -9.83
CA ARG A 397 11.17 -24.90 -10.04
C ARG A 397 11.07 -24.42 -11.50
N GLN A 398 11.29 -25.31 -12.46
CA GLN A 398 11.12 -25.02 -13.89
C GLN A 398 9.68 -24.63 -14.22
N THR A 399 8.69 -25.41 -13.78
CA THR A 399 7.27 -25.09 -14.04
C THR A 399 6.85 -23.77 -13.40
N ALA A 400 7.35 -23.45 -12.20
CA ALA A 400 7.14 -22.17 -11.55
C ALA A 400 7.77 -21.01 -12.32
N ALA A 401 9.01 -21.16 -12.79
CA ALA A 401 9.69 -20.15 -13.61
C ALA A 401 8.95 -19.90 -14.93
N LEU A 402 8.52 -20.96 -15.63
CA LEU A 402 7.73 -20.86 -16.86
C LEU A 402 6.41 -20.11 -16.63
N PHE A 403 5.70 -20.43 -15.55
CA PHE A 403 4.47 -19.73 -15.18
C PHE A 403 4.72 -18.24 -14.90
N ALA A 404 5.80 -17.92 -14.17
CA ALA A 404 6.17 -16.55 -13.86
C ALA A 404 6.45 -15.72 -15.11
N VAL A 405 7.21 -16.29 -16.06
CA VAL A 405 7.55 -15.65 -17.34
C VAL A 405 6.28 -15.42 -18.16
N LEU A 406 5.46 -16.45 -18.37
CA LEU A 406 4.25 -16.34 -19.18
C LEU A 406 3.26 -15.32 -18.62
N TYR A 407 3.07 -15.29 -17.31
CA TYR A 407 2.19 -14.32 -16.66
C TYR A 407 2.73 -12.88 -16.78
N SER A 408 4.04 -12.70 -16.60
CA SER A 408 4.68 -11.39 -16.70
C SER A 408 4.71 -10.89 -18.15
N ALA A 409 4.97 -11.78 -19.11
CA ALA A 409 4.92 -11.48 -20.54
C ALA A 409 3.50 -11.07 -20.96
N LEU A 410 2.46 -11.78 -20.52
CA LEU A 410 1.08 -11.42 -20.82
C LEU A 410 0.70 -10.03 -20.27
N ALA A 411 1.12 -9.71 -19.04
CA ALA A 411 0.82 -8.41 -18.46
C ALA A 411 1.59 -7.25 -19.14
N LEU A 412 2.87 -7.45 -19.45
CA LEU A 412 3.69 -6.45 -20.15
C LEU A 412 3.26 -6.27 -21.61
N THR A 413 2.88 -7.34 -22.30
CA THR A 413 2.31 -7.27 -23.67
C THR A 413 0.98 -6.53 -23.69
N LEU A 414 0.08 -6.77 -22.71
CA LEU A 414 -1.16 -6.01 -22.60
C LEU A 414 -0.92 -4.52 -22.35
N LEU A 415 0.05 -4.17 -21.51
CA LEU A 415 0.40 -2.77 -21.26
C LEU A 415 1.00 -2.11 -22.51
N THR A 416 2.00 -2.75 -23.15
CA THR A 416 2.64 -2.26 -24.38
C THR A 416 1.65 -2.12 -25.53
N ALA A 417 0.84 -3.15 -25.78
CA ALA A 417 -0.17 -3.13 -26.83
C ALA A 417 -1.26 -2.08 -26.57
N GLY A 418 -1.70 -1.93 -25.31
CA GLY A 418 -2.71 -0.93 -24.97
C GLY A 418 -2.19 0.50 -25.10
N LEU A 419 -0.97 0.79 -24.63
CA LEU A 419 -0.35 2.11 -24.78
C LEU A 419 -0.01 2.42 -26.24
N GLY A 420 0.38 1.41 -27.02
CA GLY A 420 0.58 1.54 -28.47
C GLY A 420 -0.72 1.79 -29.23
N ALA A 421 -1.81 1.10 -28.89
CA ALA A 421 -3.14 1.32 -29.48
C ALA A 421 -3.70 2.72 -29.20
N LEU A 422 -3.32 3.29 -28.05
CA LEU A 422 -3.65 4.67 -27.69
C LEU A 422 -2.78 5.70 -28.39
N GLY A 423 -1.65 5.30 -28.99
CA GLY A 423 -0.70 6.23 -29.59
C GLY A 423 0.20 6.95 -28.58
N VAL A 424 0.27 6.48 -27.32
CA VAL A 424 1.24 7.01 -26.32
C VAL A 424 2.67 6.61 -26.70
N ILE A 425 2.82 5.42 -27.30
CA ILE A 425 4.11 4.82 -27.64
C ILE A 425 4.14 4.49 -29.14
N GLU A 426 5.22 4.87 -29.80
CA GLU A 426 5.47 4.53 -31.19
C GLU A 426 6.05 3.10 -31.31
N LEU A 427 5.35 2.22 -32.03
CA LEU A 427 5.73 0.81 -32.24
C LEU A 427 6.52 0.59 -33.55
N SER A 428 7.34 1.56 -33.96
CA SER A 428 8.09 1.53 -35.23
C SER A 428 9.03 0.32 -35.36
N ASN A 429 9.57 -0.19 -34.25
CA ASN A 429 10.46 -1.37 -34.20
C ASN A 429 9.86 -2.54 -33.39
N SER A 430 8.83 -3.19 -33.94
CA SER A 430 8.09 -4.27 -33.28
C SER A 430 8.97 -5.42 -32.74
N TRP A 431 10.05 -5.75 -33.45
CA TRP A 431 11.03 -6.76 -33.01
C TRP A 431 11.76 -6.36 -31.72
N MET A 432 12.23 -5.12 -31.62
CA MET A 432 12.94 -4.64 -30.42
C MET A 432 12.00 -4.59 -29.21
N TRP A 433 10.74 -4.20 -29.43
CA TRP A 433 9.70 -4.26 -28.41
C TRP A 433 9.46 -5.69 -27.93
N GLY A 434 9.36 -6.66 -28.85
CA GLY A 434 9.25 -8.08 -28.51
C GLY A 434 10.41 -8.57 -27.64
N ALA A 435 11.65 -8.26 -28.03
CA ALA A 435 12.85 -8.63 -27.28
C ALA A 435 12.91 -7.95 -25.90
N ALA A 436 12.56 -6.67 -25.80
CA ALA A 436 12.53 -5.93 -24.53
C ALA A 436 11.46 -6.47 -23.57
N VAL A 437 10.27 -6.80 -24.08
CA VAL A 437 9.19 -7.43 -23.28
C VAL A 437 9.60 -8.82 -22.79
N LEU A 438 10.26 -9.61 -23.63
CA LEU A 438 10.79 -10.92 -23.23
C LEU A 438 11.83 -10.80 -22.11
N LEU A 439 12.81 -9.91 -22.24
CA LEU A 439 13.80 -9.67 -21.18
C LEU A 439 13.18 -9.11 -19.90
N GLY A 440 12.24 -8.17 -20.03
CA GLY A 440 11.47 -7.65 -18.90
C GLY A 440 10.72 -8.76 -18.17
N SER A 441 10.04 -9.65 -18.92
CA SER A 441 9.30 -10.78 -18.34
C SER A 441 10.20 -11.80 -17.63
N LEU A 442 11.39 -12.07 -18.19
CA LEU A 442 12.41 -12.93 -17.58
C LEU A 442 12.97 -12.30 -16.30
N GLY A 443 13.17 -10.99 -16.30
CA GLY A 443 13.61 -10.24 -15.13
C GLY A 443 12.60 -10.17 -14.01
N SER A 444 11.33 -9.87 -14.31
CA SER A 444 10.23 -9.93 -13.34
C SER A 444 10.05 -11.35 -12.80
N ALA A 445 10.22 -12.38 -13.65
CA ALA A 445 10.21 -13.77 -13.21
C ALA A 445 11.40 -14.08 -12.27
N ALA A 446 12.62 -13.66 -12.60
CA ALA A 446 13.81 -13.82 -11.75
C ALA A 446 13.62 -13.14 -10.38
N GLY A 447 13.11 -11.90 -10.38
CA GLY A 447 12.75 -11.16 -9.18
C GLY A 447 11.71 -11.91 -8.35
N SER A 448 10.65 -12.40 -8.99
CA SER A 448 9.57 -13.10 -8.29
C SER A 448 10.02 -14.42 -7.66
N LEU A 449 10.92 -15.16 -8.32
CA LEU A 449 11.53 -16.38 -7.79
C LEU A 449 12.45 -16.07 -6.61
N GLY A 450 13.28 -15.03 -6.73
CA GLY A 450 14.15 -14.57 -5.64
C GLY A 450 13.34 -14.12 -4.41
N TYR A 451 12.23 -13.40 -4.64
CA TYR A 451 11.33 -12.97 -3.58
C TYR A 451 10.52 -14.14 -2.98
N ALA A 452 10.12 -15.12 -3.80
CA ALA A 452 9.35 -16.28 -3.37
C ALA A 452 10.12 -17.27 -2.50
N GLN A 453 11.44 -17.35 -2.66
CA GLN A 453 12.34 -18.21 -1.89
C GLN A 453 12.72 -17.64 -0.52
N ARG A 454 12.22 -16.43 -0.18
CA ARG A 454 12.42 -15.86 1.15
C ARG A 454 11.73 -16.75 2.19
N LYS A 455 12.45 -17.06 3.26
CA LYS A 455 11.85 -17.66 4.46
C LYS A 455 10.99 -16.61 5.18
N GLU A 456 9.97 -17.07 5.90
CA GLU A 456 9.22 -16.19 6.80
C GLU A 456 10.20 -15.53 7.77
N ARG A 457 10.03 -14.21 7.98
CA ARG A 457 10.95 -13.44 8.82
C ARG A 457 10.73 -13.84 10.28
N ASP A 458 11.76 -14.37 10.89
CA ASP A 458 11.81 -14.52 12.33
C ASP A 458 12.12 -13.15 12.94
N TRP A 459 11.06 -12.38 13.21
CA TRP A 459 11.16 -11.06 13.80
C TRP A 459 11.77 -11.09 15.19
N GLU A 460 11.68 -12.20 15.91
CA GLU A 460 12.30 -12.35 17.22
C GLU A 460 13.82 -12.35 17.07
N SER A 461 14.35 -13.02 16.04
CA SER A 461 15.77 -12.96 15.68
C SER A 461 16.21 -11.60 15.09
N LEU A 462 15.36 -10.93 14.30
CA LEU A 462 15.68 -9.62 13.71
C LEU A 462 15.61 -8.48 14.73
N LEU A 463 14.65 -8.52 15.66
CA LEU A 463 14.52 -7.58 16.76
C LEU A 463 15.54 -7.89 17.87
N GLY A 464 15.84 -9.16 18.12
CA GLY A 464 16.94 -9.57 19.00
C GLY A 464 18.32 -9.18 18.44
N GLY A 465 18.47 -9.13 17.11
CA GLY A 465 19.63 -8.61 16.40
C GLY A 465 19.58 -7.11 16.08
N ALA A 466 18.51 -6.40 16.46
CA ALA A 466 18.33 -4.97 16.20
C ALA A 466 19.30 -4.06 16.97
N THR A 467 20.09 -4.64 17.88
CA THR A 467 21.24 -3.97 18.48
C THR A 467 22.36 -3.71 17.46
N ASN A 468 22.29 -4.31 16.26
CA ASN A 468 23.25 -4.11 15.19
C ASN A 468 22.55 -3.59 13.92
N ASP A 469 22.56 -2.27 13.74
CA ASP A 469 21.94 -1.57 12.59
C ASP A 469 22.39 -2.14 11.23
N MET A 470 23.61 -2.66 11.13
CA MET A 470 24.11 -3.32 9.91
C MET A 470 23.33 -4.58 9.55
N ALA A 471 22.84 -5.36 10.52
CA ALA A 471 22.09 -6.58 10.24
C ALA A 471 20.71 -6.25 9.66
N ILE A 472 20.02 -5.26 10.23
CA ILE A 472 18.74 -4.76 9.70
C ILE A 472 18.95 -4.14 8.31
N ALA A 473 19.97 -3.29 8.15
CA ALA A 473 20.27 -2.65 6.87
C ALA A 473 20.64 -3.67 5.78
N ALA A 474 21.43 -4.69 6.10
CA ALA A 474 21.78 -5.76 5.15
C ALA A 474 20.56 -6.59 4.73
N VAL A 475 19.64 -6.85 5.65
CA VAL A 475 18.37 -7.54 5.35
C VAL A 475 17.52 -6.67 4.42
N LEU A 476 17.26 -5.41 4.78
CA LEU A 476 16.50 -4.45 3.96
C LEU A 476 17.14 -4.22 2.59
N PHE A 477 18.46 -4.10 2.52
CA PHE A 477 19.20 -3.96 1.27
C PHE A 477 19.07 -5.20 0.40
N ASN A 478 19.20 -6.40 0.95
CA ASN A 478 18.94 -7.63 0.22
C ASN A 478 17.51 -7.66 -0.32
N GLU A 479 16.55 -7.10 0.42
CA GLU A 479 15.17 -7.06 -0.04
C GLU A 479 14.97 -6.14 -1.25
N VAL A 480 15.47 -4.91 -1.13
CA VAL A 480 15.41 -3.89 -2.18
C VAL A 480 16.20 -4.33 -3.39
N SER A 481 17.36 -4.97 -3.20
CA SER A 481 18.22 -5.41 -4.29
C SER A 481 17.52 -6.37 -5.26
N THR A 482 16.64 -7.25 -4.77
CA THR A 482 15.88 -8.16 -5.65
C THR A 482 14.86 -7.43 -6.52
N LEU A 483 14.24 -6.37 -6.00
CA LEU A 483 13.31 -5.52 -6.74
C LEU A 483 14.05 -4.62 -7.72
N VAL A 484 15.17 -4.01 -7.29
CA VAL A 484 16.04 -3.19 -8.13
C VAL A 484 16.57 -3.99 -9.31
N ARG A 485 17.00 -5.23 -9.10
CA ARG A 485 17.45 -6.12 -10.19
C ARG A 485 16.33 -6.46 -11.16
N ALA A 486 15.10 -6.67 -10.69
CA ALA A 486 13.93 -6.91 -11.54
C ALA A 486 13.46 -5.65 -12.30
N VAL A 487 13.75 -4.47 -11.76
CA VAL A 487 13.52 -3.19 -12.46
C VAL A 487 14.61 -2.94 -13.49
N ALA A 488 15.87 -3.23 -13.18
CA ALA A 488 17.01 -3.03 -14.08
C ALA A 488 16.86 -3.80 -15.41
N THR A 489 16.22 -4.97 -15.39
CA THR A 489 15.92 -5.75 -16.61
C THR A 489 14.93 -5.09 -17.56
N LEU A 490 14.22 -4.03 -17.13
CA LEU A 490 13.34 -3.24 -17.98
C LEU A 490 14.05 -2.10 -18.69
N ALA A 491 15.34 -1.87 -18.44
CA ALA A 491 16.07 -0.74 -19.02
C ALA A 491 15.94 -0.64 -20.57
N PRO A 492 15.98 -1.73 -21.36
CA PRO A 492 15.73 -1.68 -22.80
C PRO A 492 14.32 -1.20 -23.12
N LEU A 493 13.32 -1.67 -22.38
CA LEU A 493 11.93 -1.25 -22.54
C LEU A 493 11.77 0.24 -22.21
N LEU A 494 12.36 0.70 -21.10
CA LEU A 494 12.33 2.12 -20.73
C LEU A 494 13.03 3.01 -21.77
N SER A 495 14.14 2.55 -22.35
CA SER A 495 14.84 3.28 -23.40
C SER A 495 14.04 3.39 -24.70
N LEU A 496 13.26 2.35 -25.05
CA LEU A 496 12.36 2.39 -26.21
C LEU A 496 11.18 3.33 -25.98
N VAL A 497 10.66 3.40 -24.76
CA VAL A 497 9.59 4.35 -24.40
C VAL A 497 10.09 5.80 -24.55
N LEU A 498 11.29 6.10 -24.05
CA LEU A 498 11.84 7.46 -24.07
C LEU A 498 12.40 7.88 -25.42
N SER A 499 12.89 6.93 -26.23
CA SER A 499 13.51 7.19 -27.52
C SER A 499 13.22 6.08 -28.54
N PRO A 500 12.01 6.05 -29.12
CA PRO A 500 11.57 4.94 -29.98
C PRO A 500 12.39 4.80 -31.27
N GLN A 501 12.99 5.88 -31.74
CA GLN A 501 13.78 5.93 -32.98
C GLN A 501 15.27 5.63 -32.79
N ARG A 502 15.80 5.66 -31.55
CA ARG A 502 17.22 5.41 -31.30
C ARG A 502 17.48 3.92 -31.10
N ILE A 503 18.56 3.44 -31.74
CA ILE A 503 19.09 2.10 -31.47
C ILE A 503 19.52 2.06 -30.00
N ILE A 504 18.97 1.11 -29.24
CA ILE A 504 19.29 0.94 -27.82
C ILE A 504 20.77 0.61 -27.69
N ALA A 505 21.46 1.32 -26.80
CA ALA A 505 22.87 1.05 -26.51
C ALA A 505 23.07 -0.40 -26.03
N TRP A 506 24.02 -1.11 -26.65
CA TRP A 506 24.34 -2.51 -26.32
C TRP A 506 24.59 -2.79 -24.82
N PRO A 507 25.16 -1.87 -24.00
CA PRO A 507 25.38 -2.13 -22.58
C PRO A 507 24.08 -2.36 -21.81
N LEU A 508 22.98 -1.70 -22.20
CA LEU A 508 21.67 -1.84 -21.54
C LEU A 508 21.09 -3.24 -21.75
N TRP A 509 21.26 -3.79 -22.95
CA TRP A 509 20.90 -5.18 -23.25
C TRP A 509 21.72 -6.16 -22.42
N LEU A 510 23.04 -5.94 -22.34
CA LEU A 510 23.95 -6.82 -21.59
C LEU A 510 23.64 -6.83 -20.09
N ILE A 511 23.46 -5.65 -19.48
CA ILE A 511 23.11 -5.52 -18.05
C ILE A 511 21.77 -6.21 -17.76
N SER A 512 20.78 -6.02 -18.63
CA SER A 512 19.46 -6.64 -18.49
C SER A 512 19.53 -8.16 -18.61
N LEU A 513 20.34 -8.67 -19.53
CA LEU A 513 20.53 -10.09 -19.73
C LEU A 513 21.22 -10.74 -18.52
N ILE A 514 22.22 -10.08 -17.92
CA ILE A 514 22.90 -10.56 -16.71
C ILE A 514 21.91 -10.74 -15.56
N PHE A 515 21.01 -9.78 -15.34
CA PHE A 515 20.01 -9.88 -14.28
C PHE A 515 18.89 -10.88 -14.59
N ALA A 516 18.51 -11.04 -15.87
CA ALA A 516 17.56 -12.04 -16.33
C ALA A 516 18.13 -13.47 -16.36
N PHE A 517 19.45 -13.62 -16.39
CA PHE A 517 20.15 -14.91 -16.55
C PHE A 517 19.74 -15.95 -15.51
N ARG A 518 19.43 -15.52 -14.28
CA ARG A 518 19.02 -16.45 -13.21
C ARG A 518 17.72 -17.18 -13.54
N ALA A 519 16.72 -16.51 -14.12
CA ALA A 519 15.50 -17.16 -14.56
C ALA A 519 15.76 -18.04 -15.78
N LEU A 520 16.58 -17.56 -16.72
CA LEU A 520 16.93 -18.30 -17.94
C LEU A 520 17.67 -19.61 -17.63
N ARG A 521 18.60 -19.59 -16.67
CA ARG A 521 19.30 -20.80 -16.19
C ARG A 521 18.34 -21.82 -15.59
N ILE A 522 17.33 -21.38 -14.85
CA ILE A 522 16.33 -22.29 -14.27
C ILE A 522 15.46 -22.90 -15.38
N LEU A 523 15.11 -22.12 -16.40
CA LEU A 523 14.28 -22.56 -17.54
C LEU A 523 14.97 -23.56 -18.45
N VAL A 524 16.24 -23.30 -18.80
CA VAL A 524 17.05 -24.18 -19.67
C VAL A 524 17.47 -25.47 -18.93
N GLY A 525 17.37 -25.48 -17.60
CA GLY A 525 17.85 -26.56 -16.74
C GLY A 525 19.29 -26.32 -16.33
N GLU A 526 19.63 -26.72 -15.10
CA GLU A 526 21.03 -26.81 -14.71
C GLU A 526 21.69 -27.82 -15.66
N PHE A 527 22.58 -27.35 -16.54
CA PHE A 527 23.52 -28.23 -17.22
C PHE A 527 24.18 -29.07 -16.13
N SER A 528 23.84 -30.35 -16.07
CA SER A 528 24.42 -31.25 -15.09
C SER A 528 25.93 -31.21 -15.30
N LYS A 529 26.65 -30.67 -14.32
CA LYS A 529 28.05 -31.06 -14.10
C LYS A 529 28.03 -32.51 -13.61
N GLN A 530 27.63 -33.43 -14.48
CA GLN A 530 27.84 -34.87 -14.39
C GLN A 530 28.55 -35.30 -15.67
N SER A 531 29.75 -34.76 -15.86
CA SER A 531 30.80 -35.38 -16.68
C SER A 531 32.13 -34.85 -16.18
N ARG A 532 32.65 -35.52 -15.16
CA ARG A 532 34.06 -35.69 -14.78
C ARG A 532 34.06 -36.51 -13.50
N SER A 533 33.75 -37.79 -13.69
CA SER A 533 34.43 -38.88 -12.99
C SER A 533 35.92 -38.81 -13.31
#